data_AF-A0AAU2IB17-F1
#
_entry.id   AF-A0AAU2IB17-F1
#
_cell.length_a   1.000
_cell.length_b   1.000
_cell.length_c   1.000
_cell.angle_alpha   90.00
_cell.angle_beta   90.00
_cell.angle_gamma   90.00
#
_symmetry.space_group_name_H-M   'P 1'
#
loop_
_entity.id
_entity.type
_entity.pdbx_description
1 polymer ?
#
loop_
_entity_poly.entity_id
_entity_poly.type
_entity_poly.pdbx_seq_one_letter_code
_entity_poly.pdbx_strand_id
1 'polypeptide(L)'
;MIRIVSTLHLEHLESDATEARECVRQTTADANEAFGQHIRELYATTDRAERAEATTSEVGAILKRAMQELAAAQQELLLRDIEIRRLREELEREAVEGQTLTVLLHYGEPHTVYRSLDDAFADTAVHGKPADHVWRPLGERSSRECEWSCEPFIYDAASNGFRRAFMPGPEPVGGAA
;
A
#
# COMPACT_ATOMS: atom_id res chain seq x y z
N MET A 1 33.13 94.66 -28.76
CA MET A 1 33.65 93.85 -29.89
C MET A 1 32.47 93.10 -30.48
N ILE A 2 31.95 93.55 -31.63
CA ILE A 2 30.77 92.95 -32.27
C ILE A 2 31.28 91.97 -33.32
N ARG A 3 30.96 90.69 -33.19
CA ARG A 3 31.29 89.64 -34.17
C ARG A 3 30.19 89.64 -35.22
N ILE A 4 30.51 90.03 -36.45
CA ILE A 4 29.58 89.92 -37.58
C ILE A 4 29.62 88.47 -38.04
N VAL A 5 28.53 87.75 -37.79
CA VAL A 5 28.35 86.35 -38.20
C VAL A 5 27.70 86.35 -39.58
N SER A 6 28.23 85.58 -40.52
CA SER A 6 27.62 85.44 -41.84
C SER A 6 26.34 84.60 -41.76
N THR A 7 25.37 84.89 -42.62
CA THR A 7 24.14 84.09 -42.76
C THR A 7 24.45 82.62 -43.04
N LEU A 8 25.44 82.35 -43.89
CA LEU A 8 25.92 80.99 -44.20
C LEU A 8 26.37 80.20 -42.96
N HIS A 9 26.96 80.88 -41.96
CA HIS A 9 27.40 80.21 -40.73
C HIS A 9 26.21 79.85 -39.82
N LEU A 10 25.18 80.69 -39.79
CA LEU A 10 23.95 80.39 -39.05
C LEU A 10 23.19 79.23 -39.69
N GLU A 11 23.09 79.20 -41.03
CA GLU A 11 22.47 78.10 -41.76
C GLU A 11 23.18 76.76 -41.52
N HIS A 12 24.53 76.76 -41.48
CA HIS A 12 25.30 75.56 -41.13
C HIS A 12 25.01 75.07 -39.71
N LEU A 13 25.02 75.97 -38.71
CA LEU A 13 24.73 75.60 -37.32
C LEU A 13 23.31 75.08 -37.13
N GLU A 14 22.35 75.62 -37.89
CA GLU A 14 20.96 75.15 -37.86
C GLU A 14 20.81 73.77 -38.51
N SER A 15 21.54 73.52 -39.60
CA SER A 15 21.64 72.20 -40.22
C SER A 15 22.26 71.17 -39.25
N ASP A 16 23.42 71.49 -38.66
CA ASP A 16 24.11 70.62 -37.71
C ASP A 16 23.25 70.33 -36.47
N ALA A 17 22.54 71.34 -35.96
CA ALA A 17 21.63 71.17 -34.83
C ALA A 17 20.44 70.27 -35.18
N THR A 18 19.95 70.33 -36.42
CA THR A 18 18.87 69.48 -36.91
C THR A 18 19.34 68.04 -37.06
N GLU A 19 20.52 67.83 -37.64
CA GLU A 19 21.13 66.51 -37.80
C GLU A 19 21.46 65.87 -36.44
N ALA A 20 21.99 66.64 -35.49
CA ALA A 20 22.25 66.17 -34.13
C ALA A 20 20.96 65.75 -33.40
N ARG A 21 19.88 66.51 -33.55
CA ARG A 21 18.57 66.15 -32.96
C ARG A 21 18.03 64.86 -33.56
N GLU A 22 18.15 64.69 -34.87
CA GLU A 22 17.68 63.50 -35.55
C GLU A 22 18.50 62.26 -35.18
N CYS A 23 19.82 62.41 -35.08
CA CYS A 23 20.71 61.36 -34.58
C CYS A 23 20.36 60.94 -33.14
N VAL A 24 20.10 61.89 -32.25
CA VAL A 24 19.65 61.60 -30.88
C VAL A 24 18.30 60.89 -30.88
N ARG A 25 17.35 61.34 -31.72
CA ARG A 25 16.03 60.71 -31.84
C ARG A 25 16.15 59.26 -32.28
N GLN A 26 16.94 58.99 -33.31
CA GLN A 26 17.16 57.65 -33.83
C GLN A 26 17.85 56.76 -32.79
N THR A 27 18.93 57.24 -32.20
CA THR A 27 19.67 56.49 -31.15
C THR A 27 18.78 56.16 -29.96
N THR A 28 17.90 57.09 -29.56
CA THR A 28 16.94 56.85 -28.47
C THR A 28 15.86 55.85 -28.87
N ALA A 29 15.37 55.89 -30.11
CA ALA A 29 14.40 54.92 -30.62
C ALA A 29 15.00 53.50 -30.65
N ASP A 30 16.21 53.36 -31.20
CA ASP A 30 16.93 52.09 -31.28
C ASP A 30 17.23 51.53 -29.88
N ALA A 31 17.65 52.39 -28.94
CA ALA A 31 17.90 52.00 -27.55
C ALA A 31 16.61 51.55 -26.85
N ASN A 32 15.49 52.25 -27.05
CA ASN A 32 14.20 51.86 -26.48
C ASN A 32 13.69 50.53 -27.07
N GLU A 33 13.90 50.30 -28.37
CA GLU A 33 13.54 49.05 -29.01
C GLU A 33 14.39 47.89 -28.47
N ALA A 34 15.71 48.05 -28.41
CA ALA A 34 16.63 47.06 -27.85
C ALA A 34 16.29 46.75 -26.39
N PHE A 35 15.98 47.78 -25.58
CA PHE A 35 15.54 47.59 -24.21
C PHE A 35 14.21 46.83 -24.14
N GLY A 36 13.25 47.16 -24.99
CA GLY A 36 11.97 46.45 -25.08
C GLY A 36 12.13 44.98 -25.48
N GLN A 37 13.06 44.68 -26.39
CA GLN A 37 13.42 43.31 -26.76
C GLN A 37 14.04 42.57 -25.57
N HIS A 38 15.02 43.18 -24.91
CA HIS A 38 15.69 42.60 -23.74
C HIS A 38 14.71 42.27 -22.60
N ILE A 39 13.77 43.17 -22.30
CA ILE A 39 12.75 42.93 -21.28
C ILE A 39 11.87 41.72 -21.64
N ARG A 40 11.43 41.61 -22.91
CA ARG A 40 10.63 40.45 -23.36
C ARG A 40 11.42 39.14 -23.26
N GLU A 41 12.69 39.15 -23.65
CA GLU A 41 13.57 37.99 -23.52
C GLU A 41 13.75 37.59 -22.05
N LEU A 42 14.02 38.56 -21.18
CA LEU A 42 14.18 38.32 -19.75
C LEU A 42 12.92 37.68 -19.16
N TYR A 43 11.74 38.22 -19.44
CA TYR A 43 10.48 37.61 -18.99
C TYR A 43 10.32 36.19 -19.52
N ALA A 44 10.58 35.95 -20.81
CA ALA A 44 10.48 34.61 -21.38
C ALA A 44 11.48 33.62 -20.76
N THR A 45 12.67 34.07 -20.37
CA THR A 45 13.65 33.24 -19.67
C THR A 45 13.24 32.93 -18.23
N THR A 46 12.77 33.93 -17.48
CA THR A 46 12.31 33.77 -16.10
C THR A 46 11.12 32.83 -16.04
N ASP A 47 10.11 33.04 -16.89
CA ASP A 47 8.92 32.20 -16.98
C ASP A 47 9.25 30.75 -17.38
N ARG A 48 10.29 30.53 -18.19
CA ARG A 48 10.78 29.18 -18.50
C ARG A 48 11.49 28.54 -17.29
N ALA A 49 12.26 29.32 -16.53
CA ALA A 49 12.94 28.86 -15.32
C ALA A 49 11.93 28.51 -14.21
N GLU A 50 10.93 29.36 -13.97
CA GLU A 50 9.86 29.13 -12.99
C GLU A 50 9.09 27.83 -13.28
N ARG A 51 8.73 27.59 -14.56
CA ARG A 51 8.10 26.32 -14.95
C ARG A 51 9.01 25.13 -14.70
N ALA A 52 10.30 25.24 -15.03
CA ALA A 52 11.24 24.14 -14.82
C ALA A 52 11.40 23.82 -13.32
N GLU A 53 11.43 24.85 -12.46
CA GLU A 53 11.48 24.69 -11.01
C GLU A 53 10.21 24.03 -10.46
N ALA A 54 9.02 24.46 -10.94
CA ALA A 54 7.75 23.84 -10.58
C ALA A 54 7.71 22.36 -10.97
N THR A 55 8.06 22.02 -12.21
CA THR A 55 8.15 20.62 -12.67
C THR A 55 9.15 19.82 -11.85
N THR A 56 10.31 20.37 -11.52
CA THR A 56 11.31 19.68 -10.70
C THR A 56 10.77 19.39 -9.29
N SER A 57 10.03 20.33 -8.72
CA SER A 57 9.38 20.17 -7.40
C SER A 57 8.31 19.08 -7.43
N GLU A 58 7.48 19.04 -8.48
CA GLU A 58 6.46 17.99 -8.67
C GLU A 58 7.10 16.61 -8.82
N VAL A 59 8.13 16.48 -9.66
CA VAL A 59 8.88 15.23 -9.84
C VAL A 59 9.53 14.80 -8.53
N GLY A 60 10.12 15.73 -7.78
CA GLY A 60 10.70 15.47 -6.46
C GLY A 60 9.67 14.93 -5.46
N ALA A 61 8.45 15.48 -5.47
CA ALA A 61 7.36 15.00 -4.62
C ALA A 61 6.90 13.59 -5.02
N ILE A 62 6.76 13.31 -6.31
CA ILE A 62 6.40 11.98 -6.84
C ILE A 62 7.47 10.96 -6.44
N LEU A 63 8.75 11.27 -6.65
CA LEU A 63 9.86 10.37 -6.32
C LEU A 63 9.89 10.07 -4.82
N LYS A 64 9.74 11.09 -3.97
CA LYS A 64 9.68 10.92 -2.52
C LYS A 64 8.56 9.97 -2.11
N ARG A 65 7.37 10.14 -2.68
CA ARG A 65 6.22 9.26 -2.41
C ARG A 65 6.49 7.83 -2.88
N ALA A 66 7.00 7.66 -4.10
CA ALA A 66 7.34 6.34 -4.64
C ALA A 66 8.38 5.61 -3.77
N MET A 67 9.38 6.32 -3.25
CA MET A 67 10.36 5.74 -2.32
C MET A 67 9.73 5.31 -0.99
N GLN A 68 8.77 6.08 -0.47
CA GLN A 68 8.04 5.72 0.76
C GLN A 68 7.18 4.47 0.54
N GLU A 69 6.45 4.41 -0.58
CA GLU A 69 5.63 3.26 -0.96
C GLU A 69 6.50 2.01 -1.18
N LEU A 70 7.65 2.15 -1.84
CA LEU A 70 8.61 1.05 -2.01
C LEU A 70 9.16 0.55 -0.68
N ALA A 71 9.54 1.45 0.23
CA ALA A 71 10.05 1.06 1.55
C ALA A 71 8.98 0.30 2.36
N ALA A 72 7.73 0.76 2.32
CA ALA A 72 6.61 0.08 2.97
C ALA A 72 6.37 -1.32 2.38
N ALA A 73 6.38 -1.45 1.05
CA ALA A 73 6.23 -2.73 0.38
C ALA A 73 7.37 -3.70 0.70
N GLN A 74 8.62 -3.21 0.74
CA GLN A 74 9.78 -4.02 1.14
C GLN A 74 9.67 -4.50 2.58
N GLN A 75 9.21 -3.65 3.50
CA GLN A 75 8.97 -4.05 4.88
C GLN A 75 7.88 -5.12 4.99
N GLU A 76 6.77 -4.96 4.25
CA GLU A 76 5.73 -5.97 4.22
C GLU A 76 6.25 -7.31 3.67
N LEU A 77 7.00 -7.29 2.57
CA LEU A 77 7.60 -8.51 2.01
C LEU A 77 8.50 -9.22 3.02
N LEU A 78 9.34 -8.50 3.76
CA LEU A 78 10.18 -9.09 4.80
C LEU A 78 9.35 -9.75 5.91
N LEU A 79 8.26 -9.10 6.35
CA LEU A 79 7.36 -9.69 7.35
C LEU A 79 6.68 -10.95 6.81
N ARG A 80 6.25 -10.95 5.53
CA ARG A 80 5.65 -12.11 4.89
C ARG A 80 6.65 -13.26 4.73
N ASP A 81 7.89 -12.98 4.38
CA ASP A 81 8.94 -14.00 4.25
C ASP A 81 9.27 -14.67 5.60
N ILE A 82 9.30 -13.88 6.69
CA ILE A 82 9.46 -14.41 8.04
C ILE A 82 8.29 -15.33 8.41
N GLU A 83 7.05 -14.89 8.13
CA GLU A 83 5.87 -15.70 8.42
C GLU A 83 5.82 -16.98 7.58
N ILE A 84 6.14 -16.91 6.29
CA ILE A 84 6.24 -18.09 5.42
C ILE A 84 7.28 -19.06 5.96
N ARG A 85 8.45 -18.57 6.41
CA ARG A 85 9.47 -19.42 7.02
C ARG A 85 8.96 -20.11 8.27
N ARG A 86 8.32 -19.36 9.18
CA ARG A 86 7.71 -19.91 10.38
C ARG A 86 6.66 -20.99 10.07
N LEU A 87 5.77 -20.71 9.11
CA LEU A 87 4.72 -21.65 8.69
C LEU A 87 5.32 -22.91 8.04
N ARG A 88 6.42 -22.79 7.30
CA ARG A 88 7.15 -23.95 6.76
C ARG A 88 7.79 -24.78 7.87
N GLU A 89 8.48 -24.15 8.81
CA GLU A 89 9.05 -24.84 9.99
C GLU A 89 7.97 -25.55 10.81
N GLU A 90 6.78 -24.96 10.89
CA GLU A 90 5.63 -25.55 11.54
C GLU A 90 5.04 -26.74 10.76
N LEU A 91 5.00 -26.66 9.44
CA LEU A 91 4.54 -27.75 8.58
C LEU A 91 5.53 -28.92 8.55
N GLU A 92 6.83 -28.63 8.60
CA GLU A 92 7.92 -29.62 8.64
C GLU A 92 8.05 -30.29 10.02
N ARG A 93 7.49 -29.67 11.08
CA ARG A 93 7.51 -30.27 12.41
C ARG A 93 6.67 -31.55 12.40
N GLU A 94 7.31 -32.67 12.71
CA GLU A 94 6.63 -33.95 12.90
C GLU A 94 5.56 -33.82 13.99
N ALA A 95 4.44 -34.52 13.79
CA ALA A 95 3.39 -34.57 14.79
C ALA A 95 3.96 -35.14 16.09
N VAL A 96 3.75 -34.42 17.19
CA VAL A 96 4.29 -34.81 18.50
C VAL A 96 3.29 -35.73 19.16
N GLU A 97 3.76 -36.82 19.80
CA GLU A 97 2.91 -37.69 20.61
C GLU A 97 2.08 -36.86 21.60
N GLY A 98 0.75 -37.06 21.60
CA GLY A 98 -0.15 -36.26 22.43
C GLY A 98 -0.65 -34.96 21.79
N GLN A 99 -0.18 -34.58 20.59
CA GLN A 99 -0.71 -33.44 19.84
C GLN A 99 -2.20 -33.68 19.56
N THR A 100 -3.03 -32.68 19.83
CA THR A 100 -4.47 -32.76 19.62
C THR A 100 -4.89 -32.04 18.36
N LEU A 101 -5.95 -32.55 17.72
CA LEU A 101 -6.73 -31.88 16.68
C LEU A 101 -8.20 -31.98 17.08
N THR A 102 -9.03 -31.03 16.66
CA THR A 102 -10.46 -31.08 16.91
C THR A 102 -11.21 -31.13 15.60
N VAL A 103 -12.11 -32.09 15.44
CA VAL A 103 -12.96 -32.21 14.27
C VAL A 103 -14.36 -31.73 14.62
N LEU A 104 -14.86 -30.75 13.89
CA LEU A 104 -16.27 -30.36 13.92
C LEU A 104 -17.05 -31.35 13.05
N LEU A 105 -18.06 -31.96 13.65
CA LEU A 105 -18.98 -32.88 13.00
C LEU A 105 -20.35 -32.22 12.87
N HIS A 106 -21.00 -32.42 11.73
CA HIS A 106 -22.41 -32.10 11.52
C HIS A 106 -23.19 -33.40 11.35
N TYR A 107 -24.10 -33.73 12.29
CA TYR A 107 -24.80 -35.03 12.34
C TYR A 107 -23.86 -36.25 12.26
N GLY A 108 -22.66 -36.14 12.84
CA GLY A 108 -21.64 -37.19 12.83
C GLY A 108 -20.77 -37.26 11.58
N GLU A 109 -21.02 -36.41 10.58
CA GLU A 109 -20.17 -36.30 9.39
C GLU A 109 -19.09 -35.22 9.59
N PRO A 110 -17.82 -35.49 9.21
CA PRO A 110 -16.76 -34.49 9.27
C PRO A 110 -17.08 -33.25 8.45
N HIS A 111 -17.06 -32.09 9.11
CA HIS A 111 -17.22 -30.79 8.47
C HIS A 111 -15.88 -30.09 8.29
N THR A 112 -15.18 -29.82 9.39
CA THR A 112 -13.92 -29.06 9.41
C THR A 112 -12.96 -29.61 10.47
N VAL A 113 -11.65 -29.53 10.22
CA VAL A 113 -10.59 -29.92 11.17
C VAL A 113 -9.87 -28.67 11.66
N TYR A 114 -9.73 -28.55 12.97
CA TYR A 114 -9.07 -27.44 13.64
C TYR A 114 -7.86 -27.94 14.40
N ARG A 115 -6.90 -27.03 14.57
CA ARG A 115 -5.70 -27.29 15.35
C ARG A 115 -6.00 -27.43 16.83
N SER A 116 -6.99 -26.69 17.34
CA SER A 116 -7.36 -26.70 18.75
C SER A 116 -8.88 -26.69 18.93
N LEU A 117 -9.30 -27.03 20.13
CA LEU A 117 -10.70 -26.96 20.53
C LEU A 117 -11.20 -25.50 20.55
N ASP A 118 -10.35 -24.55 20.93
CA ASP A 118 -10.67 -23.12 20.97
C ASP A 118 -10.94 -22.56 19.57
N ASP A 119 -10.15 -22.99 18.56
CA ASP A 119 -10.36 -22.60 17.16
C ASP A 119 -11.68 -23.16 16.63
N ALA A 120 -12.01 -24.42 16.98
CA ALA A 120 -13.29 -25.03 16.63
C ALA A 120 -14.46 -24.28 17.28
N PHE A 121 -14.32 -23.90 18.56
CA PHE A 121 -15.33 -23.11 19.26
C PHE A 121 -15.56 -21.74 18.60
N ALA A 122 -14.49 -21.04 18.22
CA ALA A 122 -14.60 -19.74 17.58
C ALA A 122 -15.38 -19.82 16.24
N ASP A 123 -15.16 -20.86 15.45
CA ASP A 123 -15.87 -21.05 14.17
C ASP A 123 -17.32 -21.51 14.37
N THR A 124 -17.58 -22.38 15.36
CA THR A 124 -18.94 -22.84 15.64
C THR A 124 -19.92 -21.73 16.06
N ALA A 125 -19.41 -20.61 16.59
CA ALA A 125 -20.21 -19.41 16.85
C ALA A 125 -20.82 -18.80 15.57
N VAL A 126 -20.24 -19.09 14.40
CA VAL A 126 -20.73 -18.64 13.08
C VAL A 126 -21.90 -19.50 12.58
N HIS A 127 -22.10 -20.70 13.14
CA HIS A 127 -23.16 -21.64 12.72
C HIS A 127 -24.50 -21.45 13.45
N GLY A 128 -24.76 -20.24 13.98
CA GLY A 128 -26.08 -19.84 14.48
C GLY A 128 -26.51 -20.46 15.81
N LYS A 129 -25.59 -21.06 16.57
CA LYS A 129 -25.84 -21.47 17.95
C LYS A 129 -25.69 -20.29 18.91
N PRO A 130 -26.51 -20.22 19.98
CA PRO A 130 -26.41 -19.14 20.95
C PRO A 130 -25.07 -19.22 21.71
N ALA A 131 -24.54 -18.07 22.12
CA ALA A 131 -23.20 -17.94 22.71
C ALA A 131 -23.00 -18.71 24.03
N ASP A 132 -24.08 -19.18 24.65
CA ASP A 132 -24.12 -20.02 25.84
C ASP A 132 -24.19 -21.53 25.53
N HIS A 133 -24.13 -21.91 24.26
CA HIS A 133 -24.18 -23.31 23.85
C HIS A 133 -22.91 -24.04 24.29
N VAL A 134 -23.06 -24.92 25.29
CA VAL A 134 -21.95 -25.77 25.77
C VAL A 134 -21.75 -26.90 24.77
N TRP A 135 -20.78 -26.76 23.87
CA TRP A 135 -20.36 -27.86 23.02
C TRP A 135 -19.68 -28.93 23.88
N ARG A 136 -20.35 -30.07 24.04
CA ARG A 136 -19.81 -31.20 24.79
C ARG A 136 -19.31 -32.25 23.80
N PRO A 137 -18.24 -33.00 24.16
CA PRO A 137 -17.91 -34.24 23.48
C PRO A 137 -19.16 -35.12 23.39
N LEU A 138 -19.32 -35.83 22.28
CA LEU A 138 -20.51 -36.62 21.95
C LEU A 138 -20.87 -37.64 23.05
N GLY A 139 -19.89 -38.07 23.85
CA GLY A 139 -20.11 -38.93 25.02
C GLY A 139 -20.86 -40.21 24.63
N GLU A 140 -21.97 -40.50 25.33
CA GLU A 140 -22.85 -41.65 25.09
C GLU A 140 -24.02 -41.35 24.11
N ARG A 141 -24.14 -40.11 23.59
CA ARG A 141 -25.24 -39.77 22.67
C ARG A 141 -24.92 -40.23 21.25
N SER A 142 -25.93 -40.66 20.51
CA SER A 142 -25.75 -41.08 19.12
C SER A 142 -25.32 -39.88 18.25
N SER A 143 -24.39 -40.10 17.33
CA SER A 143 -23.84 -39.05 16.46
C SER A 143 -24.90 -38.40 15.56
N ARG A 144 -26.02 -39.09 15.34
CA ARG A 144 -27.16 -38.61 14.55
C ARG A 144 -28.12 -37.72 15.34
N GLU A 145 -28.03 -37.72 16.67
CA GLU A 145 -28.87 -36.89 17.54
C GLU A 145 -28.25 -35.52 17.84
N CYS A 146 -26.96 -35.38 17.55
CA CYS A 146 -26.22 -34.14 17.74
C CYS A 146 -25.98 -33.46 16.39
N GLU A 147 -26.71 -32.36 16.16
CA GLU A 147 -26.58 -31.57 14.93
C GLU A 147 -25.15 -31.10 14.72
N TRP A 148 -24.47 -30.63 15.77
CA TRP A 148 -23.10 -30.14 15.71
C TRP A 148 -22.32 -30.63 16.94
N SER A 149 -21.10 -31.16 16.75
CA SER A 149 -20.25 -31.61 17.87
C SER A 149 -18.77 -31.45 17.57
N CYS A 150 -17.97 -31.21 18.60
CA CYS A 150 -16.51 -31.09 18.50
C CYS A 150 -15.84 -32.30 19.14
N GLU A 151 -15.13 -33.07 18.32
CA GLU A 151 -14.46 -34.30 18.76
C GLU A 151 -12.94 -34.12 18.79
N PRO A 152 -12.30 -34.29 19.95
CA PRO A 152 -10.84 -34.25 20.04
C PRO A 152 -10.23 -35.58 19.58
N PHE A 153 -9.18 -35.45 18.77
CA PHE A 153 -8.30 -36.54 18.34
C PHE A 153 -6.89 -36.27 18.85
N ILE A 154 -6.15 -37.32 19.16
CA ILE A 154 -4.78 -37.27 19.65
C ILE A 154 -3.89 -38.04 18.67
N TYR A 155 -2.75 -37.45 18.32
CA TYR A 155 -1.73 -38.13 17.53
C TYR A 155 -1.15 -39.29 18.33
N ASP A 156 -1.17 -40.46 17.70
CA ASP A 156 -0.64 -41.72 18.20
C ASP A 156 0.49 -42.18 17.28
N ALA A 157 1.72 -42.05 17.76
CA ALA A 157 2.92 -42.41 17.02
C ALA A 157 2.97 -43.91 16.68
N ALA A 158 2.29 -44.78 17.45
CA ALA A 158 2.25 -46.20 17.16
C ALA A 158 1.47 -46.53 15.87
N SER A 159 0.47 -45.71 15.53
CA SER A 159 -0.33 -45.86 14.31
C SER A 159 0.05 -44.87 13.20
N ASN A 160 0.99 -43.95 13.48
CA ASN A 160 1.33 -42.81 12.63
C ASN A 160 0.06 -42.06 12.16
N GLY A 161 -0.86 -41.81 13.09
CA GLY A 161 -2.16 -41.26 12.79
C GLY A 161 -2.83 -40.65 14.02
N PHE A 162 -4.01 -40.07 13.80
CA PHE A 162 -4.83 -39.50 14.86
C PHE A 162 -5.93 -40.47 15.29
N ARG A 163 -6.03 -40.73 16.59
CA ARG A 163 -7.13 -41.53 17.18
C ARG A 163 -8.03 -40.65 18.03
N ARG A 164 -9.31 -41.02 18.20
CA ARG A 164 -10.22 -40.29 19.10
C ARG A 164 -9.64 -40.27 20.51
N ALA A 165 -9.64 -39.10 21.14
CA ALA A 165 -9.19 -38.95 22.53
C ALA A 165 -10.12 -39.70 23.49
N PHE A 166 -11.41 -39.70 23.18
CA PHE A 166 -12.44 -40.42 23.91
C PHE A 166 -13.07 -41.47 23.00
N MET A 167 -12.94 -42.75 23.39
CA MET A 167 -13.67 -43.83 22.74
C MET A 167 -15.10 -43.84 23.28
N PRO A 168 -16.14 -43.79 22.43
CA PRO A 168 -17.50 -43.97 22.91
C PRO A 168 -17.63 -45.37 23.52
N GLY A 169 -18.45 -45.48 24.57
CA GLY A 169 -18.80 -46.77 25.16
C GLY A 169 -19.47 -47.66 24.11
N PRO A 170 -19.32 -49.00 24.18
CA PRO A 170 -19.97 -49.89 23.24
C PRO A 170 -21.49 -49.70 23.29
N GLU A 171 -22.11 -49.39 22.15
CA GLU A 171 -23.57 -49.47 22.05
C GLU A 171 -23.99 -50.93 22.29
N PRO A 172 -24.96 -51.21 23.18
CA PRO A 172 -25.49 -52.55 23.32
C PRO A 172 -26.15 -52.92 21.99
N VAL A 173 -25.51 -53.84 21.26
CA VAL A 173 -26.11 -54.46 20.07
C VAL A 173 -27.40 -55.10 20.54
N GLY A 174 -28.54 -54.51 20.16
CA GLY A 174 -29.86 -54.97 20.54
C GLY A 174 -29.95 -56.48 20.30
N GLY A 175 -30.04 -57.24 21.40
CA GLY A 175 -30.25 -58.68 21.34
C GLY A 175 -31.52 -58.94 20.54
N ALA A 176 -31.42 -59.84 19.55
CA ALA A 176 -32.57 -60.33 18.83
C ALA A 176 -33.61 -60.87 19.82
N ALA A 177 -34.82 -60.32 19.75
CA ALA A 177 -36.02 -60.88 20.36
C ALA A 177 -36.90 -61.46 19.25
#